data_AF-R7TKJ2-F1
#
_entry.id   AF-R7TKJ2-F1
#
_cell.length_a   1.000
_cell.length_b   1.000
_cell.length_c   1.000
_cell.angle_alpha   90.00
_cell.angle_beta   90.00
_cell.angle_gamma   90.00
#
_symmetry.space_group_name_H-M   'P 1'
#
loop_
_entity.id
_entity.type
_entity.pdbx_description
1 polymer ?
#
loop_
_entity_poly.entity_id
_entity_poly.type
_entity_poly.pdbx_seq_one_letter_code
_entity_poly.pdbx_strand_id
1 'polypeptide(L)'
;MVLLNRWMSSASLLTVTAVVILVLLHQYFVVDHYKRNSQENTKKLTKDIERKALKYSLLVNGTKASADNMYIYRPGYKINAEPLYYVDKGQKDLVFQLSTYYVAGELARRYNARYLIDVGCGSGVKMASFRDEFHVIGIDYETNIRNATKAFPNLQFIEANLEGDSECTVALSPEILSQAVVVSADIIEHLKNPLPCYVKTLKKFSKYAAAIVISTPDAAKIKNVNGGSGYDGPPSNTAHVREWLNAELELLFLDQGMYPMYSGLSCGQMVNCGWGWQPNTTYQSNQIHILGNEQVRASWLVGDYGPSDVIAFVVHERSTAVELLNFNVKYLTEQGIKVNVISIEASVPSMTNTKVHPAQNRRDAFDVISRLCEENAYQLGDWFIIMDSNDVINFHQSDALQLNLKETLRRIGSEPYGFNAVAMTTFFMQSPEGAEWGPSMPFKIFSHGVWNPKTGENDRLWPAVDTLKDRVRIWRKSTEPLEIKMGETESGAEIVTGVAFLGRRVYPYHALDLRFHPQFKNPYSDIDNELRRIYNLDIAINYQSDGRQPILVDHYLY
;
A
#
# COMPACT_ATOMS: atom_id res chain seq x y z
N MET A 1 -76.84 5.77 13.29
CA MET A 1 -75.85 4.67 13.14
C MET A 1 -75.06 4.73 11.83
N VAL A 2 -75.67 4.95 10.66
CA VAL A 2 -74.94 5.03 9.36
C VAL A 2 -74.01 6.26 9.25
N LEU A 3 -74.35 7.40 9.88
CA LEU A 3 -73.48 8.59 9.92
C LEU A 3 -72.29 8.46 10.88
N LEU A 4 -72.41 7.69 11.96
CA LEU A 4 -71.30 7.42 12.89
C LEU A 4 -70.24 6.49 12.28
N ASN A 5 -70.65 5.54 11.42
CA ASN A 5 -69.72 4.61 10.76
C ASN A 5 -68.87 5.28 9.66
N ARG A 6 -69.38 6.30 8.98
CA ARG A 6 -68.59 7.09 8.03
C ARG A 6 -67.58 8.02 8.70
N TRP A 7 -67.91 8.54 9.88
CA TRP A 7 -66.99 9.39 10.65
C TRP A 7 -65.84 8.59 11.28
N MET A 8 -66.09 7.36 11.75
CA MET A 8 -65.03 6.51 12.32
C MET A 8 -64.05 5.95 11.28
N SER A 9 -64.45 5.78 10.02
CA SER A 9 -63.54 5.35 8.92
C SER A 9 -62.63 6.47 8.39
N SER A 10 -63.10 7.73 8.43
CA SER A 10 -62.29 8.88 7.98
C SER A 10 -61.30 9.36 9.06
N ALA A 11 -61.68 9.27 10.34
CA ALA A 11 -60.77 9.62 11.44
C ALA A 11 -59.56 8.69 11.52
N SER A 12 -59.76 7.39 11.30
CA SER A 12 -58.70 6.37 11.31
C SER A 12 -57.73 6.52 10.14
N LEU A 13 -58.21 6.89 8.94
CA LEU A 13 -57.33 7.15 7.79
C LEU A 13 -56.45 8.39 8.02
N LEU A 14 -57.03 9.49 8.52
CA LEU A 14 -56.28 10.71 8.84
C LEU A 14 -55.21 10.48 9.91
N THR A 15 -55.50 9.68 10.93
CA THR A 15 -54.51 9.34 11.96
C THR A 15 -53.37 8.49 11.39
N VAL A 16 -53.68 7.49 10.55
CA VAL A 16 -52.65 6.65 9.91
C VAL A 16 -51.77 7.47 8.96
N THR A 17 -52.37 8.34 8.13
CA THR A 17 -51.61 9.21 7.23
C THR A 17 -50.72 10.19 8.00
N ALA A 18 -51.22 10.77 9.10
CA ALA A 18 -50.43 11.66 9.95
C ALA A 18 -49.25 10.93 10.62
N VAL A 19 -49.45 9.70 11.10
CA VAL A 19 -48.36 8.87 11.68
C VAL A 19 -47.32 8.51 10.63
N VAL A 20 -47.73 8.11 9.42
CA VAL A 20 -46.79 7.81 8.33
C VAL A 20 -45.99 9.05 7.92
N ILE A 21 -46.64 10.21 7.80
CA ILE A 21 -45.95 11.47 7.50
C ILE A 21 -44.97 11.84 8.63
N LEU A 22 -45.35 11.70 9.90
CA LEU A 22 -44.47 11.94 11.03
C LEU A 22 -43.27 11.00 11.06
N VAL A 23 -43.45 9.72 10.74
CA VAL A 23 -42.34 8.75 10.65
C VAL A 23 -41.41 9.09 9.49
N LEU A 24 -41.95 9.41 8.31
CA LEU A 24 -41.15 9.80 7.14
C LEU A 24 -40.40 11.12 7.37
N LEU A 25 -41.04 12.12 7.99
CA LEU A 25 -40.40 13.36 8.38
C LEU A 25 -39.34 13.12 9.45
N HIS A 26 -39.60 12.31 10.47
CA HIS A 26 -38.61 11.98 11.49
C HIS A 26 -37.40 11.26 10.88
N GLN A 27 -37.62 10.27 9.99
CA GLN A 27 -36.53 9.61 9.27
C GLN A 27 -35.75 10.59 8.40
N TYR A 28 -36.44 11.49 7.68
CA TYR A 28 -35.80 12.49 6.84
C TYR A 28 -34.98 13.50 7.65
N PHE A 29 -35.55 14.06 8.73
CA PHE A 29 -34.87 15.04 9.59
C PHE A 29 -33.71 14.43 10.38
N VAL A 30 -33.83 13.20 10.87
CA VAL A 30 -32.71 12.52 11.55
C VAL A 30 -31.58 12.24 10.58
N VAL A 31 -31.87 11.76 9.37
CA VAL A 31 -30.85 11.51 8.34
C VAL A 31 -30.21 12.81 7.87
N ASP A 32 -30.97 13.88 7.65
CA ASP A 32 -30.46 15.18 7.21
C ASP A 32 -29.64 15.88 8.33
N HIS A 33 -30.11 15.83 9.58
CA HIS A 33 -29.37 16.36 10.73
C HIS A 33 -28.05 15.61 10.95
N TYR A 34 -28.07 14.27 10.85
CA TYR A 34 -26.85 13.47 10.96
C TYR A 34 -25.89 13.75 9.80
N LYS A 35 -26.39 13.88 8.57
CA LYS A 35 -25.58 14.26 7.40
C LYS A 35 -24.94 15.64 7.56
N ARG A 36 -25.70 16.65 8.02
CA ARG A 36 -25.17 18.02 8.21
C ARG A 36 -24.14 18.09 9.34
N ASN A 37 -24.44 17.51 10.52
CA ASN A 37 -23.49 17.49 11.63
C ASN A 37 -22.26 16.65 11.33
N SER A 38 -22.41 15.51 10.63
CA SER A 38 -21.29 14.70 10.16
C SER A 38 -20.43 15.48 9.17
N GLN A 39 -21.03 16.18 8.21
CA GLN A 39 -20.30 17.01 7.25
C GLN A 39 -19.57 18.18 7.91
N GLU A 40 -20.16 18.89 8.87
CA GLU A 40 -19.50 19.99 9.58
C GLU A 40 -18.36 19.51 10.48
N ASN A 41 -18.59 18.45 11.26
CA ASN A 41 -17.54 17.86 12.11
C ASN A 41 -16.40 17.27 11.28
N THR A 42 -16.72 16.63 10.15
CA THR A 42 -15.75 16.17 9.15
C THR A 42 -14.94 17.34 8.62
N LYS A 43 -15.58 18.40 8.11
CA LYS A 43 -14.88 19.57 7.56
C LYS A 43 -13.94 20.20 8.58
N LYS A 44 -14.36 20.30 9.84
CA LYS A 44 -13.54 20.85 10.92
C LYS A 44 -12.35 19.94 11.26
N LEU A 45 -12.59 18.65 11.45
CA LEU A 45 -11.54 17.67 11.76
C LEU A 45 -10.52 17.54 10.62
N THR A 46 -11.00 17.45 9.38
CA THR A 46 -10.15 17.46 8.18
C THR A 46 -9.29 18.72 8.14
N LYS A 47 -9.86 19.90 8.35
CA LYS A 47 -9.11 21.17 8.34
C LYS A 47 -8.07 21.26 9.46
N ASP A 48 -8.35 20.71 10.63
CA ASP A 48 -7.40 20.70 11.75
C ASP A 48 -6.28 19.66 11.57
N ILE A 49 -6.59 18.48 11.01
CA ILE A 49 -5.59 17.47 10.61
C ILE A 49 -4.72 18.02 9.48
N GLU A 50 -5.32 18.60 8.44
CA GLU A 50 -4.62 19.24 7.32
C GLU A 50 -3.67 20.33 7.84
N ARG A 51 -4.14 21.21 8.74
CA ARG A 51 -3.31 22.29 9.30
C ARG A 51 -2.17 21.74 10.16
N LYS A 52 -2.40 20.70 10.96
CA LYS A 52 -1.35 20.06 11.77
C LYS A 52 -0.33 19.36 10.88
N ALA A 53 -0.77 18.49 9.98
CA ALA A 53 0.08 17.79 9.03
C ALA A 53 0.94 18.77 8.23
N LEU A 54 0.33 19.82 7.67
CA LEU A 54 1.03 20.86 6.90
C LEU A 54 2.05 21.65 7.74
N LYS A 55 1.74 21.93 9.01
CA LYS A 55 2.66 22.67 9.91
C LYS A 55 3.89 21.84 10.27
N TYR A 56 3.72 20.55 10.56
CA TYR A 56 4.84 19.66 10.89
C TYR A 56 5.65 19.31 9.64
N SER A 57 5.00 19.16 8.48
CA SER A 57 5.64 18.83 7.22
C SER A 57 6.57 19.96 6.73
N LEU A 58 6.20 21.23 6.91
CA LEU A 58 7.06 22.37 6.52
C LEU A 58 8.29 22.57 7.44
N LEU A 59 8.35 21.89 8.59
CA LEU A 59 9.44 21.97 9.55
C LEU A 59 10.06 20.58 9.77
N VAL A 60 10.93 20.15 8.86
CA VAL A 60 11.69 18.90 9.00
C VAL A 60 13.08 19.21 9.56
N ASN A 61 13.40 18.64 10.74
CA ASN A 61 14.69 18.81 11.43
C ASN A 61 15.12 20.28 11.67
N GLY A 62 14.17 21.19 11.83
CA GLY A 62 14.44 22.62 12.03
C GLY A 62 14.77 23.39 10.74
N THR A 63 14.83 22.73 9.59
CA THR A 63 14.94 23.37 8.28
C THR A 63 13.55 23.61 7.71
N LYS A 64 13.28 24.82 7.23
CA LYS A 64 12.02 25.14 6.55
C LYS A 64 12.07 24.64 5.12
N ALA A 65 11.34 23.57 4.81
CA ALA A 65 11.07 23.19 3.42
C ALA A 65 10.10 24.22 2.83
N SER A 66 10.36 24.70 1.62
CA SER A 66 9.59 25.78 1.00
C SER A 66 9.56 25.68 -0.52
N ALA A 67 8.66 26.44 -1.15
CA ALA A 67 8.64 26.57 -2.60
C ALA A 67 9.98 27.13 -3.15
N ASP A 68 10.65 28.01 -2.39
CA ASP A 68 11.90 28.69 -2.80
C ASP A 68 13.07 27.70 -3.01
N ASN A 69 13.08 26.59 -2.28
CA ASN A 69 14.06 25.50 -2.42
C ASN A 69 13.46 24.22 -2.99
N MET A 70 12.25 24.29 -3.59
CA MET A 70 11.52 23.12 -4.09
C MET A 70 11.44 22.00 -3.05
N TYR A 71 11.27 22.35 -1.77
CA TYR A 71 11.14 21.42 -0.64
C TYR A 71 12.35 20.51 -0.38
N ILE A 72 13.49 20.74 -1.04
CA ILE A 72 14.75 20.03 -0.79
C ILE A 72 15.40 20.60 0.47
N TYR A 73 15.37 19.83 1.57
CA TYR A 73 15.94 20.25 2.85
C TYR A 73 17.35 19.70 3.11
N ARG A 74 17.89 18.89 2.20
CA ARG A 74 19.29 18.42 2.25
C ARG A 74 20.26 19.60 2.09
N PRO A 75 21.10 19.90 3.11
CA PRO A 75 22.08 20.97 3.00
C PRO A 75 23.09 20.70 1.88
N GLY A 76 23.40 21.72 1.08
CA GLY A 76 24.43 21.63 0.04
C GLY A 76 24.01 20.95 -1.27
N TYR A 77 22.76 20.49 -1.40
CA TYR A 77 22.28 19.86 -2.63
C TYR A 77 22.41 20.79 -3.85
N LYS A 78 23.01 20.28 -4.92
CA LYS A 78 23.24 20.93 -6.20
C LYS A 78 22.26 20.37 -7.21
N ILE A 79 21.52 21.23 -7.88
CA ILE A 79 20.66 20.87 -9.01
C ILE A 79 21.48 20.78 -10.30
N ASN A 80 21.00 20.01 -11.26
CA ASN A 80 21.43 20.12 -12.65
C ASN A 80 20.57 21.18 -13.35
N ALA A 81 21.13 22.37 -13.57
CA ALA A 81 20.41 23.50 -14.15
C ALA A 81 20.19 23.37 -15.69
N GLU A 82 20.98 22.50 -16.33
CA GLU A 82 21.02 22.29 -17.78
C GLU A 82 20.84 20.79 -18.10
N PRO A 83 19.67 20.21 -17.76
CA PRO A 83 19.39 18.81 -18.03
C PRO A 83 19.37 18.55 -19.55
N LEU A 84 19.89 17.39 -19.96
CA LEU A 84 19.67 16.89 -21.31
C LEU A 84 18.22 16.43 -21.45
N TYR A 85 17.59 16.71 -22.58
CA TYR A 85 16.26 16.18 -22.86
C TYR A 85 16.31 14.65 -23.03
N TYR A 86 15.44 13.95 -22.31
CA TYR A 86 15.31 12.50 -22.40
C TYR A 86 14.32 12.10 -23.49
N VAL A 87 14.84 11.49 -24.56
CA VAL A 87 14.03 10.86 -25.60
C VAL A 87 13.92 9.38 -25.29
N ASP A 88 12.70 8.92 -25.03
CA ASP A 88 12.40 7.53 -24.72
C ASP A 88 12.75 6.63 -25.94
N LYS A 89 13.49 5.55 -25.69
CA LYS A 89 14.03 4.65 -26.72
C LYS A 89 13.08 3.49 -27.04
N GLY A 90 11.82 3.57 -26.62
CA GLY A 90 10.77 2.60 -26.92
C GLY A 90 10.96 1.30 -26.14
N GLN A 91 10.97 0.17 -26.86
CA GLN A 91 11.00 -1.17 -26.27
C GLN A 91 12.20 -1.44 -25.35
N LYS A 92 13.32 -0.72 -25.52
CA LYS A 92 14.49 -0.88 -24.65
C LYS A 92 14.26 -0.40 -23.22
N ASP A 93 13.28 0.50 -23.02
CA ASP A 93 12.96 1.10 -21.73
C ASP A 93 11.79 0.39 -21.02
N LEU A 94 11.27 -0.70 -21.62
CA LEU A 94 10.20 -1.52 -21.04
C LEU A 94 10.55 -2.10 -19.67
N VAL A 95 11.83 -2.32 -19.36
CA VAL A 95 12.24 -2.93 -18.09
C VAL A 95 12.11 -1.99 -16.89
N PHE A 96 12.00 -0.68 -17.14
CA PHE A 96 11.94 0.34 -16.10
C PHE A 96 10.50 0.68 -15.73
N GLN A 97 10.27 0.98 -14.46
CA GLN A 97 8.99 1.47 -13.91
C GLN A 97 7.78 0.54 -14.07
N LEU A 98 7.95 -0.70 -14.52
CA LEU A 98 6.82 -1.63 -14.70
C LEU A 98 6.01 -1.82 -13.41
N SER A 99 6.65 -1.75 -12.24
CA SER A 99 5.95 -1.81 -10.95
C SER A 99 4.93 -0.67 -10.78
N THR A 100 5.28 0.55 -11.20
CA THR A 100 4.40 1.72 -11.17
C THR A 100 3.16 1.52 -12.07
N TYR A 101 3.38 1.04 -13.30
CA TYR A 101 2.29 0.76 -14.25
C TYR A 101 1.41 -0.39 -13.79
N TYR A 102 1.99 -1.42 -13.18
CA TYR A 102 1.25 -2.53 -12.61
C TYR A 102 0.33 -2.07 -11.48
N VAL A 103 0.85 -1.27 -10.54
CA VAL A 103 0.04 -0.66 -9.48
C VAL A 103 -1.09 0.19 -10.06
N ALA A 104 -0.82 0.99 -11.10
CA ALA A 104 -1.85 1.79 -11.75
C ALA A 104 -2.94 0.92 -12.42
N GLY A 105 -2.56 -0.14 -13.12
CA GLY A 105 -3.50 -1.10 -13.73
C GLY A 105 -4.37 -1.81 -12.70
N GLU A 106 -3.79 -2.26 -11.58
CA GLU A 106 -4.54 -2.88 -10.49
C GLU A 106 -5.52 -1.92 -9.83
N LEU A 107 -5.12 -0.67 -9.59
CA LEU A 107 -6.04 0.35 -9.10
C LEU A 107 -7.15 0.64 -10.12
N ALA A 108 -6.84 0.65 -11.42
CA ALA A 108 -7.84 0.84 -12.47
C ALA A 108 -8.88 -0.28 -12.46
N ARG A 109 -8.46 -1.56 -12.39
CA ARG A 109 -9.38 -2.70 -12.24
C ARG A 109 -10.22 -2.59 -10.97
N ARG A 110 -9.58 -2.28 -9.84
CA ARG A 110 -10.24 -2.19 -8.52
C ARG A 110 -11.30 -1.11 -8.45
N TYR A 111 -11.04 0.04 -9.05
CA TYR A 111 -12.00 1.14 -9.10
C TYR A 111 -12.95 1.07 -10.30
N ASN A 112 -12.88 -0.02 -11.08
CA ASN A 112 -13.64 -0.18 -12.32
C ASN A 112 -13.48 1.05 -13.23
N ALA A 113 -12.24 1.55 -13.31
CA ALA A 113 -11.88 2.68 -14.14
C ALA A 113 -12.00 2.29 -15.61
N ARG A 114 -12.52 3.23 -16.40
CA ARG A 114 -12.63 3.11 -17.85
C ARG A 114 -11.37 3.62 -18.55
N TYR A 115 -10.65 4.54 -17.91
CA TYR A 115 -9.50 5.22 -18.48
C TYR A 115 -8.23 4.96 -17.67
N LEU A 116 -7.12 4.73 -18.37
CA LEU A 116 -5.78 4.79 -17.81
C LEU A 116 -5.04 5.94 -18.49
N ILE A 117 -4.74 6.98 -17.72
CA ILE A 117 -4.12 8.22 -18.22
C ILE A 117 -2.66 8.23 -17.81
N ASP A 118 -1.75 8.39 -18.75
CA ASP A 118 -0.30 8.42 -18.51
C ASP A 118 0.25 9.84 -18.72
N VAL A 119 0.72 10.46 -17.64
CA VAL A 119 1.33 11.80 -17.65
C VAL A 119 2.83 11.64 -17.80
N GLY A 120 3.36 12.08 -18.94
CA GLY A 120 4.74 11.82 -19.36
C GLY A 120 4.89 10.44 -20.00
N CYS A 121 4.03 10.12 -20.97
CA CYS A 121 3.94 8.75 -21.51
C CYS A 121 5.15 8.30 -22.35
N GLY A 122 6.10 9.19 -22.64
CA GLY A 122 7.28 8.92 -23.45
C GLY A 122 6.89 8.40 -24.83
N SER A 123 7.40 7.22 -25.17
CA SER A 123 7.08 6.53 -26.44
C SER A 123 5.69 5.88 -26.47
N GLY A 124 4.93 5.88 -25.36
CA GLY A 124 3.64 5.21 -25.22
C GLY A 124 3.71 3.69 -25.14
N VAL A 125 4.91 3.09 -25.19
CA VAL A 125 5.08 1.64 -25.25
C VAL A 125 4.59 0.94 -23.97
N LYS A 126 4.84 1.53 -22.79
CA LYS A 126 4.45 0.95 -21.49
C LYS A 126 2.94 0.92 -21.30
N MET A 127 2.24 2.00 -21.64
CA MET A 127 0.78 2.07 -21.51
C MET A 127 0.04 1.25 -22.58
N ALA A 128 0.66 1.03 -23.75
CA ALA A 128 0.02 0.31 -24.85
C ALA A 128 -0.35 -1.14 -24.49
N SER A 129 0.30 -1.77 -23.51
CA SER A 129 -0.06 -3.11 -23.03
C SER A 129 -1.44 -3.17 -22.38
N PHE A 130 -1.97 -2.03 -21.92
CA PHE A 130 -3.26 -1.93 -21.25
C PHE A 130 -4.44 -1.57 -22.18
N ARG A 131 -4.18 -1.38 -23.48
CA ARG A 131 -5.16 -0.88 -24.46
C ARG A 131 -6.38 -1.79 -24.67
N ASP A 132 -6.22 -3.08 -24.39
CA ASP A 132 -7.29 -4.08 -24.55
C ASP A 132 -8.22 -4.09 -23.32
N GLU A 133 -7.81 -3.46 -22.22
CA GLU A 133 -8.57 -3.37 -20.96
C GLU A 133 -9.13 -1.96 -20.70
N PHE A 134 -8.39 -0.91 -21.06
CA PHE A 134 -8.75 0.48 -20.76
C PHE A 134 -8.69 1.38 -22.00
N HIS A 135 -9.41 2.49 -21.94
CA HIS A 135 -9.17 3.61 -22.85
C HIS A 135 -7.91 4.36 -22.39
N VAL A 136 -6.83 4.15 -23.12
CA VAL A 136 -5.49 4.62 -22.77
C VAL A 136 -5.23 6.01 -23.39
N ILE A 137 -4.91 7.00 -22.54
CA ILE A 137 -4.66 8.40 -22.94
C ILE A 137 -3.25 8.81 -22.52
N GLY A 138 -2.35 9.07 -23.48
CA GLY A 138 -0.98 9.51 -23.21
C GLY A 138 -0.84 11.03 -23.27
N ILE A 139 -0.09 11.61 -22.34
CA ILE A 139 0.23 13.04 -22.31
C ILE A 139 1.76 13.15 -22.33
N ASP A 140 2.33 13.83 -23.32
CA ASP A 140 3.76 14.14 -23.39
C ASP A 140 3.97 15.32 -24.36
N TYR A 141 5.20 15.68 -24.71
CA TYR A 141 5.50 16.76 -25.64
C TYR A 141 6.49 16.38 -26.72
N GLU A 142 6.46 17.15 -27.82
CA GLU A 142 7.44 17.11 -28.90
C GLU A 142 7.76 15.72 -29.47
N THR A 143 9.00 15.25 -29.32
CA THR A 143 9.48 14.07 -30.04
C THR A 143 8.86 12.80 -29.47
N ASN A 144 8.64 12.74 -28.16
CA ASN A 144 7.98 11.63 -27.49
C ASN A 144 6.56 11.45 -28.02
N ILE A 145 5.75 12.53 -28.01
CA ILE A 145 4.34 12.44 -28.46
C ILE A 145 4.20 12.13 -29.95
N ARG A 146 5.10 12.66 -30.80
CA ARG A 146 5.16 12.32 -32.23
C ARG A 146 5.49 10.84 -32.45
N ASN A 147 6.47 10.32 -31.71
CA ASN A 147 6.87 8.92 -31.79
C ASN A 147 5.73 8.00 -31.30
N ALA A 148 5.08 8.35 -30.19
CA ALA A 148 3.97 7.59 -29.61
C ALA A 148 2.76 7.55 -30.55
N THR A 149 2.36 8.70 -31.10
CA THR A 149 1.23 8.81 -32.07
C THR A 149 1.49 7.98 -33.32
N LYS A 150 2.74 7.97 -33.81
CA LYS A 150 3.12 7.16 -34.97
C LYS A 150 3.13 5.66 -34.67
N ALA A 151 3.62 5.27 -33.48
CA ALA A 151 3.71 3.87 -33.08
C ALA A 151 2.35 3.27 -32.72
N PHE A 152 1.44 4.07 -32.17
CA PHE A 152 0.15 3.63 -31.63
C PHE A 152 -1.01 4.51 -32.14
N PRO A 153 -1.31 4.53 -33.45
CA PRO A 153 -2.29 5.45 -34.04
C PRO A 153 -3.72 5.29 -33.54
N ASN A 154 -4.04 4.18 -32.85
CA ASN A 154 -5.35 3.92 -32.27
C ASN A 154 -5.48 4.37 -30.80
N LEU A 155 -4.41 4.91 -30.20
CA LEU A 155 -4.45 5.47 -28.86
C LEU A 155 -4.65 6.98 -28.91
N GLN A 156 -5.19 7.55 -27.82
CA GLN A 156 -5.36 8.98 -27.70
C GLN A 156 -4.10 9.62 -27.10
N PHE A 157 -3.63 10.69 -27.72
CA PHE A 157 -2.46 11.43 -27.27
C PHE A 157 -2.77 12.93 -27.14
N ILE A 158 -2.24 13.55 -26.09
CA ILE A 158 -2.37 14.99 -25.82
C ILE A 158 -0.96 15.56 -25.74
N GLU A 159 -0.64 16.47 -26.65
CA GLU A 159 0.62 17.20 -26.60
C GLU A 159 0.55 18.30 -25.51
N ALA A 160 1.40 18.21 -24.49
CA ALA A 160 1.50 19.20 -23.42
C ALA A 160 2.92 19.25 -22.83
N ASN A 161 3.52 20.44 -22.83
CA ASN A 161 4.80 20.66 -22.18
C ASN A 161 4.61 20.78 -20.65
N LEU A 162 5.04 19.75 -19.93
CA LEU A 162 4.91 19.64 -18.46
C LEU A 162 5.82 20.60 -17.67
N GLU A 163 6.78 21.23 -18.34
CA GLU A 163 7.68 22.26 -17.82
C GLU A 163 7.09 23.68 -17.93
N GLY A 164 6.10 23.86 -18.80
CA GLY A 164 5.67 25.18 -19.27
C GLY A 164 5.03 26.08 -18.21
N ASP A 165 5.10 27.39 -18.48
CA ASP A 165 4.51 28.45 -17.67
C ASP A 165 2.95 28.42 -17.70
N SER A 166 2.30 29.51 -17.26
CA SER A 166 0.86 29.63 -16.96
C SER A 166 -0.13 29.16 -18.03
N GLU A 167 0.30 28.92 -19.26
CA GLU A 167 -0.52 28.46 -20.40
C GLU A 167 -0.62 26.93 -20.53
N CYS A 168 0.03 26.15 -19.66
CA CYS A 168 -0.16 24.70 -19.65
C CYS A 168 -1.64 24.32 -19.43
N THR A 169 -2.23 23.73 -20.46
CA THR A 169 -3.65 23.33 -20.50
C THR A 169 -3.79 21.85 -20.89
N VAL A 170 -3.54 20.96 -19.92
CA VAL A 170 -3.99 19.57 -20.06
C VAL A 170 -5.51 19.52 -19.85
N ALA A 171 -6.23 19.50 -20.97
CA ALA A 171 -7.68 19.54 -21.03
C ALA A 171 -8.28 18.13 -21.12
N LEU A 172 -8.55 17.54 -19.96
CA LEU A 172 -9.46 16.39 -19.83
C LEU A 172 -10.72 16.81 -19.07
N SER A 173 -11.87 16.29 -19.49
CA SER A 173 -13.15 16.60 -18.87
C SER A 173 -13.29 15.92 -17.50
N PRO A 174 -14.04 16.49 -16.56
CA PRO A 174 -14.34 15.84 -15.28
C PRO A 174 -14.95 14.45 -15.43
N GLU A 175 -15.76 14.22 -16.47
CA GLU A 175 -16.41 12.94 -16.75
C GLU A 175 -15.37 11.85 -17.06
N ILE A 176 -14.39 12.15 -17.92
CA ILE A 176 -13.27 11.22 -18.19
C ILE A 176 -12.48 10.97 -16.91
N LEU A 177 -12.08 12.05 -16.22
CA LEU A 177 -11.24 11.94 -15.03
C LEU A 177 -11.93 11.16 -13.90
N SER A 178 -13.25 11.30 -13.72
CA SER A 178 -14.01 10.58 -12.69
C SER A 178 -14.02 9.06 -12.88
N GLN A 179 -13.67 8.58 -14.07
CA GLN A 179 -13.58 7.16 -14.44
C GLN A 179 -12.13 6.76 -14.74
N ALA A 180 -11.14 7.52 -14.25
CA ALA A 180 -9.75 7.31 -14.57
C ALA A 180 -8.90 6.92 -13.37
N VAL A 181 -7.86 6.12 -13.64
CA VAL A 181 -6.63 6.11 -12.85
C VAL A 181 -5.55 6.80 -13.67
N VAL A 182 -4.75 7.61 -12.99
CA VAL A 182 -3.62 8.34 -13.59
C VAL A 182 -2.32 7.70 -13.16
N VAL A 183 -1.38 7.54 -14.07
CA VAL A 183 0.01 7.17 -13.80
C VAL A 183 0.95 8.29 -14.26
N SER A 184 2.04 8.51 -13.52
CA SER A 184 3.09 9.46 -13.85
C SER A 184 4.42 8.90 -13.36
N ALA A 185 5.12 8.19 -14.23
CA ALA A 185 6.32 7.46 -13.87
C ALA A 185 7.59 8.21 -14.31
N ASP A 186 8.42 8.60 -13.34
CA ASP A 186 9.78 9.13 -13.55
C ASP A 186 9.78 10.39 -14.44
N ILE A 187 8.95 11.37 -14.06
CA ILE A 187 8.78 12.64 -14.77
C ILE A 187 9.34 13.81 -13.98
N ILE A 188 9.03 13.88 -12.68
CA ILE A 188 9.26 15.07 -11.87
C ILE A 188 10.75 15.40 -11.69
N GLU A 189 11.62 14.40 -11.75
CA GLU A 189 13.07 14.56 -11.69
C GLU A 189 13.64 15.26 -12.93
N HIS A 190 12.94 15.21 -14.07
CA HIS A 190 13.35 15.83 -15.33
C HIS A 190 12.89 17.29 -15.45
N LEU A 191 12.00 17.76 -14.57
CA LEU A 191 11.41 19.08 -14.66
C LEU A 191 12.25 20.13 -13.91
N LYS A 192 12.59 21.27 -14.53
CA LYS A 192 13.28 22.38 -13.81
C LYS A 192 12.34 23.06 -12.85
N ASN A 193 11.09 23.28 -13.25
CA ASN A 193 10.04 23.76 -12.36
C ASN A 193 8.76 22.94 -12.49
N PRO A 194 8.51 21.96 -11.59
CA PRO A 194 7.33 21.10 -11.69
C PRO A 194 6.03 21.81 -11.27
N LEU A 195 6.08 23.01 -10.67
CA LEU A 195 4.89 23.64 -10.06
C LEU A 195 3.84 24.15 -11.07
N PRO A 196 4.19 24.91 -12.13
CA PRO A 196 3.19 25.65 -12.90
C PRO A 196 2.28 24.75 -13.75
N CYS A 197 2.82 23.68 -14.31
CA CYS A 197 2.10 22.79 -15.21
C CYS A 197 1.89 21.40 -14.62
N TYR A 198 2.97 20.67 -14.32
CA TYR A 198 2.90 19.28 -13.87
C TYR A 198 2.09 19.12 -12.57
N VAL A 199 2.51 19.78 -11.48
CA VAL A 199 1.81 19.73 -10.19
C VAL A 199 0.40 20.30 -10.30
N LYS A 200 0.19 21.38 -11.05
CA LYS A 200 -1.15 21.95 -11.31
C LYS A 200 -2.06 20.94 -12.00
N THR A 201 -1.53 20.17 -12.96
CA THR A 201 -2.25 19.12 -13.68
C THR A 201 -2.60 17.97 -12.74
N LEU A 202 -1.64 17.45 -11.98
CA LEU A 202 -1.90 16.39 -11.00
C LEU A 202 -2.90 16.82 -9.94
N LYS A 203 -2.84 18.07 -9.46
CA LYS A 203 -3.81 18.66 -8.52
C LYS A 203 -5.20 18.79 -9.11
N LYS A 204 -5.32 19.10 -10.41
CA LYS A 204 -6.61 19.10 -11.10
C LYS A 204 -7.15 17.68 -11.21
N PHE A 205 -6.31 16.73 -11.62
CA PHE A 205 -6.70 15.34 -11.79
C PHE A 205 -7.08 14.69 -10.47
N SER A 206 -6.38 15.00 -9.38
CA SER A 206 -6.66 14.43 -8.05
C SER A 206 -8.00 14.88 -7.49
N LYS A 207 -8.69 15.87 -8.08
CA LYS A 207 -10.07 16.18 -7.69
C LYS A 207 -11.08 15.14 -8.17
N TYR A 208 -10.76 14.40 -9.22
CA TYR A 208 -11.71 13.55 -9.94
C TYR A 208 -11.23 12.10 -10.07
N ALA A 209 -9.97 11.89 -10.46
CA ALA A 209 -9.39 10.57 -10.68
C ALA A 209 -9.47 9.67 -9.45
N ALA A 210 -9.84 8.40 -9.62
CA ALA A 210 -9.97 7.45 -8.53
C ALA A 210 -8.64 7.29 -7.76
N ALA A 211 -7.53 7.26 -8.50
CA ALA A 211 -6.18 7.30 -7.97
C ALA A 211 -5.22 7.97 -8.95
N ILE A 212 -4.11 8.51 -8.41
CA ILE A 212 -2.93 8.93 -9.17
C ILE A 212 -1.72 8.20 -8.59
N VAL A 213 -0.99 7.48 -9.45
CA VAL A 213 0.23 6.77 -9.09
C VAL A 213 1.42 7.54 -9.67
N ILE A 214 2.32 7.99 -8.80
CA ILE A 214 3.48 8.80 -9.17
C ILE A 214 4.72 8.02 -8.77
N SER A 215 5.71 7.89 -9.66
CA SER A 215 7.04 7.41 -9.28
C SER A 215 8.14 8.38 -9.71
N THR A 216 9.26 8.29 -9.02
CA THR A 216 10.52 8.94 -9.39
C THR A 216 11.65 8.19 -8.68
N PRO A 217 12.92 8.34 -9.08
CA PRO A 217 14.03 7.84 -8.31
C PRO A 217 14.09 8.43 -6.88
N ASP A 218 14.39 7.60 -5.88
CA ASP A 218 14.66 7.98 -4.49
C ASP A 218 16.16 8.27 -4.29
N ALA A 219 16.45 9.52 -3.91
CA ALA A 219 17.82 9.99 -3.75
C ALA A 219 18.60 9.28 -2.64
N ALA A 220 17.93 8.76 -1.59
CA ALA A 220 18.63 8.00 -0.55
C ALA A 220 19.09 6.64 -1.06
N LYS A 221 18.35 6.04 -1.99
CA LYS A 221 18.74 4.77 -2.61
C LYS A 221 19.82 4.94 -3.66
N ILE A 222 19.74 5.98 -4.48
CA ILE A 222 20.80 6.34 -5.45
C ILE A 222 22.12 6.65 -4.72
N LYS A 223 22.06 7.31 -3.56
CA LYS A 223 23.23 7.62 -2.71
C LYS A 223 24.02 6.37 -2.30
N ASN A 224 23.35 5.28 -1.97
CA ASN A 224 24.00 4.04 -1.55
C ASN A 224 24.76 3.36 -2.70
N VAL A 225 24.38 3.63 -3.94
CA VAL A 225 25.03 3.08 -5.15
C VAL A 225 26.39 3.72 -5.43
N ASN A 226 26.56 4.99 -5.05
CA ASN A 226 27.76 5.78 -5.40
C ASN A 226 28.83 5.81 -4.29
N GLY A 227 28.71 4.96 -3.27
CA GLY A 227 29.80 4.68 -2.32
C GLY A 227 30.24 5.83 -1.39
N GLY A 228 29.39 6.84 -1.13
CA GLY A 228 29.82 8.04 -0.41
C GLY A 228 28.82 8.63 0.59
N SER A 229 29.34 9.04 1.75
CA SER A 229 28.69 10.00 2.65
C SER A 229 28.69 11.40 1.99
N GLY A 230 27.65 11.73 1.21
CA GLY A 230 27.48 13.11 0.69
C GLY A 230 26.93 13.21 -0.73
N TYR A 231 25.83 12.51 -1.05
CA TYR A 231 25.16 12.74 -2.33
C TYR A 231 24.37 14.05 -2.30
N ASP A 232 25.09 15.12 -2.55
CA ASP A 232 24.60 16.49 -2.58
C ASP A 232 24.44 16.98 -4.04
N GLY A 233 24.23 16.06 -4.98
CA GLY A 233 24.06 16.36 -6.40
C GLY A 233 25.31 16.95 -7.11
N PRO A 234 25.17 17.34 -8.39
CA PRO A 234 24.00 17.15 -9.24
C PRO A 234 23.71 15.66 -9.52
N PRO A 235 22.50 15.33 -9.99
CA PRO A 235 22.19 13.97 -10.45
C PRO A 235 23.24 13.41 -11.40
N SER A 236 23.59 12.12 -11.24
CA SER A 236 24.53 11.45 -12.16
C SER A 236 23.90 11.20 -13.53
N ASN A 237 22.58 10.98 -13.59
CA ASN A 237 21.84 11.01 -14.84
C ASN A 237 21.71 12.46 -15.31
N THR A 238 22.38 12.78 -16.42
CA THR A 238 22.41 14.14 -16.97
C THR A 238 21.06 14.65 -17.46
N ALA A 239 20.05 13.77 -17.58
CA ALA A 239 18.68 14.16 -17.88
C ALA A 239 17.87 14.56 -16.64
N HIS A 240 18.30 14.19 -15.43
CA HIS A 240 17.64 14.60 -14.20
C HIS A 240 18.08 16.02 -13.83
N VAL A 241 17.14 16.88 -13.48
CA VAL A 241 17.35 18.16 -12.81
C VAL A 241 17.66 17.95 -11.33
N ARG A 242 16.84 17.11 -10.69
CA ARG A 242 16.91 16.83 -9.25
C ARG A 242 16.35 15.45 -8.94
N GLU A 243 16.86 14.84 -7.89
CA GLU A 243 16.38 13.56 -7.36
C GLU A 243 15.89 13.81 -5.95
N TRP A 244 14.76 13.22 -5.59
CA TRP A 244 14.03 13.57 -4.38
C TRP A 244 14.23 12.51 -3.30
N LEU A 245 14.33 12.91 -2.03
CA LEU A 245 14.00 11.98 -0.94
C LEU A 245 12.48 11.76 -0.91
N ASN A 246 12.05 10.59 -0.44
CA ASN A 246 10.63 10.32 -0.22
C ASN A 246 9.90 11.38 0.61
N ALA A 247 10.50 11.81 1.70
CA ALA A 247 9.96 12.91 2.49
C ALA A 247 9.90 14.22 1.69
N GLU A 248 10.94 14.61 0.95
CA GLU A 248 10.96 15.88 0.19
C GLU A 248 9.83 15.96 -0.85
N LEU A 249 9.59 14.87 -1.58
CA LEU A 249 8.53 14.82 -2.59
C LEU A 249 7.13 14.80 -1.95
N GLU A 250 6.98 14.08 -0.84
CA GLU A 250 5.75 14.10 -0.06
C GLU A 250 5.43 15.53 0.44
N LEU A 251 6.43 16.27 0.94
CA LEU A 251 6.26 17.67 1.37
C LEU A 251 5.75 18.57 0.24
N LEU A 252 6.32 18.42 -0.97
CA LEU A 252 5.85 19.14 -2.15
C LEU A 252 4.36 18.87 -2.37
N PHE A 253 3.92 17.61 -2.37
CA PHE A 253 2.51 17.29 -2.58
C PHE A 253 1.61 17.90 -1.51
N LEU A 254 2.00 17.81 -0.23
CA LEU A 254 1.23 18.35 0.88
C LEU A 254 1.05 19.86 0.82
N ASP A 255 2.12 20.59 0.52
CA ASP A 255 2.05 22.04 0.37
C ASP A 255 1.16 22.47 -0.80
N GLN A 256 1.10 21.63 -1.82
CA GLN A 256 0.22 21.83 -2.98
C GLN A 256 -1.22 21.36 -2.71
N GLY A 257 -1.55 20.91 -1.50
CA GLY A 257 -2.88 20.43 -1.11
C GLY A 257 -3.24 19.09 -1.75
N MET A 258 -2.23 18.28 -2.07
CA MET A 258 -2.36 16.90 -2.51
C MET A 258 -1.88 16.00 -1.37
N TYR A 259 -2.64 14.97 -1.03
CA TYR A 259 -2.40 14.17 0.17
C TYR A 259 -2.16 12.73 -0.27
N PRO A 260 -0.89 12.29 -0.36
CA PRO A 260 -0.60 10.89 -0.63
C PRO A 260 -1.29 10.00 0.40
N MET A 261 -1.97 8.98 -0.10
CA MET A 261 -2.50 7.88 0.71
C MET A 261 -1.40 6.85 1.02
N TYR A 262 -0.40 6.80 0.16
CA TYR A 262 0.79 5.97 0.31
C TYR A 262 1.99 6.74 -0.24
N SER A 263 3.11 6.68 0.48
CA SER A 263 4.44 7.11 0.06
C SER A 263 5.40 6.02 0.50
N GLY A 264 6.19 5.48 -0.43
CA GLY A 264 7.13 4.42 -0.11
C GLY A 264 8.06 4.09 -1.26
N LEU A 265 8.74 2.96 -1.16
CA LEU A 265 9.65 2.49 -2.19
C LEU A 265 8.93 1.58 -3.18
N SER A 266 9.34 1.65 -4.44
CA SER A 266 8.95 0.73 -5.49
C SER A 266 10.18 0.20 -6.23
N CYS A 267 9.98 -0.84 -7.01
CA CYS A 267 11.08 -1.40 -7.75
C CYS A 267 11.27 -0.68 -9.09
N GLY A 268 12.48 -0.15 -9.31
CA GLY A 268 12.80 0.66 -10.50
C GLY A 268 13.01 -0.16 -11.77
N GLN A 269 13.49 -1.41 -11.64
CA GLN A 269 13.78 -2.28 -12.78
C GLN A 269 13.31 -3.72 -12.56
N MET A 270 12.34 -4.18 -13.35
CA MET A 270 11.61 -5.42 -13.10
C MET A 270 12.50 -6.68 -13.10
N VAL A 271 13.49 -6.72 -14.00
CA VAL A 271 14.48 -7.81 -14.10
C VAL A 271 15.24 -8.00 -12.78
N ASN A 272 15.43 -6.92 -12.03
CA ASN A 272 16.19 -6.94 -10.80
C ASN A 272 15.32 -7.01 -9.55
N CYS A 273 14.02 -6.73 -9.66
CA CYS A 273 13.08 -6.96 -8.56
C CYS A 273 13.06 -8.43 -8.16
N GLY A 274 13.14 -9.34 -9.15
CA GLY A 274 13.14 -10.80 -9.04
C GLY A 274 14.07 -11.39 -7.96
N TRP A 275 15.08 -10.63 -7.53
CA TRP A 275 16.12 -11.02 -6.58
C TRP A 275 15.80 -10.71 -5.11
N GLY A 276 14.59 -10.22 -4.83
CA GLY A 276 14.13 -9.83 -3.51
C GLY A 276 14.60 -8.43 -3.10
N TRP A 277 14.05 -7.91 -2.01
CA TRP A 277 14.48 -6.63 -1.45
C TRP A 277 15.90 -6.75 -0.89
N GLN A 278 16.85 -6.01 -1.48
CA GLN A 278 18.22 -5.94 -0.98
C GLN A 278 18.52 -4.48 -0.59
N PRO A 279 18.72 -4.17 0.70
CA PRO A 279 18.79 -2.81 1.25
C PRO A 279 19.83 -1.90 0.56
N ASN A 280 20.87 -2.54 0.03
CA ASN A 280 22.06 -1.91 -0.54
C ASN A 280 22.16 -2.13 -2.06
N THR A 281 21.14 -2.68 -2.71
CA THR A 281 21.17 -2.80 -4.17
C THR A 281 20.59 -1.58 -4.86
N THR A 282 21.15 -1.33 -6.02
CA THR A 282 20.80 -0.25 -6.95
C THR A 282 19.43 -0.42 -7.59
N TYR A 283 18.73 -1.53 -7.31
CA TYR A 283 17.58 -2.02 -8.09
C TYR A 283 16.23 -1.51 -7.58
N GLN A 284 16.18 -1.06 -6.33
CA GLN A 284 15.04 -0.38 -5.71
C GLN A 284 15.33 1.11 -5.62
N SER A 285 15.69 1.68 -6.75
CA SER A 285 16.02 3.09 -6.88
C SER A 285 14.80 3.98 -6.87
N ASN A 286 13.56 3.45 -6.93
CA ASN A 286 12.37 4.27 -7.14
C ASN A 286 11.52 4.36 -5.87
N GLN A 287 10.85 5.49 -5.75
CA GLN A 287 9.80 5.74 -4.80
C GLN A 287 8.47 5.83 -5.54
N ILE A 288 7.38 5.54 -4.83
CA ILE A 288 6.02 5.59 -5.36
C ILE A 288 5.12 6.33 -4.37
N HIS A 289 4.26 7.20 -4.92
CA HIS A 289 3.24 7.92 -4.19
C HIS A 289 1.89 7.66 -4.83
N ILE A 290 0.89 7.33 -4.01
CA ILE A 290 -0.47 7.09 -4.47
C ILE A 290 -1.37 8.16 -3.89
N LEU A 291 -1.92 9.03 -4.73
CA LEU A 291 -2.92 10.04 -4.35
C LEU A 291 -4.32 9.47 -4.59
N GLY A 292 -5.26 9.75 -3.70
CA GLY A 292 -6.70 9.49 -3.92
C GLY A 292 -7.46 10.80 -4.14
N ASN A 293 -8.63 10.74 -4.77
CA ASN A 293 -9.48 11.93 -4.86
C ASN A 293 -10.08 12.36 -3.53
N GLU A 294 -10.74 13.52 -3.50
CA GLU A 294 -11.35 14.03 -2.27
C GLU A 294 -12.37 13.06 -1.67
N GLN A 295 -13.13 12.33 -2.48
CA GLN A 295 -14.09 11.33 -2.00
C GLN A 295 -13.37 10.15 -1.36
N VAL A 296 -12.34 9.61 -2.01
CA VAL A 296 -11.49 8.56 -1.45
C VAL A 296 -10.85 9.10 -0.16
N ARG A 297 -10.17 10.24 -0.20
CA ARG A 297 -9.55 10.86 0.98
C ARG A 297 -10.55 11.07 2.12
N ALA A 298 -11.77 11.55 1.84
CA ALA A 298 -12.81 11.72 2.84
C ALA A 298 -13.27 10.38 3.43
N SER A 299 -13.42 9.34 2.60
CA SER A 299 -13.69 7.98 3.09
C SER A 299 -12.52 7.39 3.88
N TRP A 300 -11.31 7.89 3.69
CA TRP A 300 -10.15 7.53 4.50
C TRP A 300 -10.08 8.32 5.82
N LEU A 301 -10.52 9.58 5.87
CA LEU A 301 -10.41 10.45 7.04
C LEU A 301 -11.58 10.36 8.02
N VAL A 302 -12.74 9.88 7.57
CA VAL A 302 -14.00 9.93 8.32
C VAL A 302 -14.48 8.53 8.64
N GLY A 303 -14.20 8.10 9.87
CA GLY A 303 -14.93 6.99 10.46
C GLY A 303 -14.86 7.06 11.97
N ASP A 304 -16.02 7.00 12.61
CA ASP A 304 -16.11 6.57 13.99
C ASP A 304 -15.94 5.05 13.95
N TYR A 305 -14.70 4.58 14.04
CA TYR A 305 -14.33 3.19 13.76
C TYR A 305 -14.77 2.18 14.84
N GLY A 306 -15.67 2.61 15.74
CA GLY A 306 -16.04 1.90 16.95
C GLY A 306 -14.84 1.72 17.90
N PRO A 307 -15.08 1.20 19.10
CA PRO A 307 -14.02 0.98 20.09
C PRO A 307 -13.05 -0.15 19.73
N SER A 308 -13.17 -0.76 18.55
CA SER A 308 -12.40 -1.92 18.06
C SER A 308 -10.93 -1.84 18.49
N ASP A 309 -10.49 -2.69 19.40
CA ASP A 309 -9.09 -2.74 19.79
C ASP A 309 -8.25 -3.44 18.73
N VAL A 310 -6.94 -3.22 18.78
CA VAL A 310 -5.96 -3.96 18.00
C VAL A 310 -5.03 -4.62 18.99
N ILE A 311 -4.91 -5.94 18.87
CA ILE A 311 -4.20 -6.82 19.78
C ILE A 311 -3.16 -7.58 18.98
N ALA A 312 -1.92 -7.55 19.44
CA ALA A 312 -0.85 -8.36 18.89
C ALA A 312 -0.46 -9.48 19.86
N PHE A 313 -0.24 -10.66 19.32
CA PHE A 313 0.35 -11.82 19.96
C PHE A 313 1.74 -12.01 19.35
N VAL A 314 2.78 -11.72 20.13
CA VAL A 314 4.18 -11.89 19.72
C VAL A 314 4.68 -13.18 20.34
N VAL A 315 4.93 -14.20 19.51
CA VAL A 315 5.44 -15.50 19.96
C VAL A 315 6.96 -15.41 20.09
N HIS A 316 7.49 -15.65 21.29
CA HIS A 316 8.90 -15.55 21.60
C HIS A 316 9.47 -16.89 22.05
N GLU A 317 10.47 -17.39 21.32
CA GLU A 317 11.14 -18.65 21.60
C GLU A 317 12.54 -18.40 22.15
N ARG A 318 13.08 -19.38 22.89
CA ARG A 318 14.42 -19.30 23.50
C ARG A 318 15.53 -19.01 22.50
N SER A 319 15.37 -19.44 21.25
CA SER A 319 16.32 -19.22 20.15
C SER A 319 16.29 -17.79 19.59
N THR A 320 15.28 -16.99 19.92
CA THR A 320 15.11 -15.64 19.35
C THR A 320 15.87 -14.60 20.15
N ALA A 321 16.51 -13.65 19.44
CA ALA A 321 17.14 -12.50 20.07
C ALA A 321 16.13 -11.64 20.85
N VAL A 322 16.42 -11.40 22.14
CA VAL A 322 15.60 -10.58 23.03
C VAL A 322 15.47 -9.14 22.52
N GLU A 323 16.45 -8.65 21.78
CA GLU A 323 16.46 -7.35 21.13
C GLU A 323 15.35 -7.20 20.09
N LEU A 324 15.06 -8.25 19.31
CA LEU A 324 13.98 -8.24 18.32
C LEU A 324 12.60 -8.25 19.00
N LEU A 325 12.46 -9.01 20.09
CA LEU A 325 11.27 -8.96 20.92
C LEU A 325 11.03 -7.54 21.45
N ASN A 326 12.05 -6.94 22.08
CA ASN A 326 11.97 -5.59 22.62
C ASN A 326 11.61 -4.56 21.55
N PHE A 327 12.22 -4.68 20.37
CA PHE A 327 11.92 -3.84 19.21
C PHE A 327 10.44 -3.93 18.82
N ASN A 328 9.94 -5.13 18.57
CA ASN A 328 8.57 -5.37 18.11
C ASN A 328 7.54 -4.92 19.15
N VAL A 329 7.76 -5.27 20.42
CA VAL A 329 6.89 -4.86 21.53
C VAL A 329 6.84 -3.34 21.63
N LYS A 330 8.00 -2.67 21.63
CA LYS A 330 8.08 -1.21 21.70
C LYS A 330 7.37 -0.56 20.51
N TYR A 331 7.67 -1.01 19.29
CA TYR A 331 7.04 -0.50 18.08
C TYR A 331 5.52 -0.60 18.15
N LEU A 332 4.97 -1.80 18.40
CA LEU A 332 3.52 -2.03 18.44
C LEU A 332 2.84 -1.21 19.56
N THR A 333 3.44 -1.15 20.75
CA THR A 333 2.88 -0.37 21.86
C THR A 333 2.91 1.13 21.60
N GLU A 334 3.95 1.66 20.94
CA GLU A 334 4.00 3.05 20.46
C GLU A 334 2.92 3.34 19.41
N GLN A 335 2.47 2.34 18.64
CA GLN A 335 1.31 2.43 17.74
C GLN A 335 -0.04 2.32 18.49
N GLY A 336 -0.04 2.21 19.83
CA GLY A 336 -1.24 2.05 20.66
C GLY A 336 -1.88 0.66 20.60
N ILE A 337 -1.15 -0.34 20.09
CA ILE A 337 -1.58 -1.74 19.99
C ILE A 337 -1.34 -2.43 21.33
N LYS A 338 -2.31 -3.23 21.79
CA LYS A 338 -2.15 -4.04 23.00
C LYS A 338 -1.31 -5.26 22.66
N VAL A 339 -0.24 -5.52 23.42
CA VAL A 339 0.67 -6.63 23.12
C VAL A 339 0.60 -7.71 24.20
N ASN A 340 0.35 -8.94 23.77
CA ASN A 340 0.52 -10.16 24.55
C ASN A 340 1.76 -10.88 24.03
N VAL A 341 2.73 -11.16 24.89
CA VAL A 341 3.90 -11.97 24.55
C VAL A 341 3.61 -13.41 24.94
N ILE A 342 3.76 -14.34 24.02
CA ILE A 342 3.63 -15.77 24.28
C ILE A 342 5.04 -16.36 24.36
N SER A 343 5.49 -16.70 25.57
CA SER A 343 6.85 -17.17 25.81
C SER A 343 6.93 -18.68 25.76
N ILE A 344 7.66 -19.22 24.78
CA ILE A 344 7.95 -20.65 24.64
C ILE A 344 9.35 -20.90 25.21
N GLU A 345 9.38 -21.41 26.45
CA GLU A 345 10.62 -21.75 27.18
C GLU A 345 11.67 -20.62 27.24
N ALA A 346 11.25 -19.37 27.04
CA ALA A 346 12.12 -18.21 26.96
C ALA A 346 11.99 -17.30 28.19
N SER A 347 13.09 -16.66 28.57
CA SER A 347 13.06 -15.58 29.55
C SER A 347 12.61 -14.29 28.85
N VAL A 348 11.46 -13.76 29.24
CA VAL A 348 10.96 -12.49 28.72
C VAL A 348 11.34 -11.37 29.70
N PRO A 349 12.04 -10.29 29.27
CA PRO A 349 12.34 -9.17 30.15
C PRO A 349 11.05 -8.47 30.58
N SER A 350 11.08 -7.79 31.73
CA SER A 350 9.95 -6.96 32.16
C SER A 350 9.70 -5.84 31.15
N MET A 351 8.50 -5.83 30.56
CA MET A 351 8.10 -4.86 29.53
C MET A 351 6.78 -4.18 29.95
N THR A 352 6.78 -2.85 29.97
CA THR A 352 5.59 -2.06 30.34
C THR A 352 4.45 -2.27 29.34
N ASN A 353 3.21 -2.27 29.84
CA ASN A 353 1.99 -2.43 29.03
C ASN A 353 1.91 -3.73 28.21
N THR A 354 2.65 -4.76 28.61
CA THR A 354 2.56 -6.10 28.01
C THR A 354 2.10 -7.13 29.03
N LYS A 355 1.40 -8.16 28.55
CA LYS A 355 1.13 -9.37 29.33
C LYS A 355 1.95 -10.51 28.76
N VAL A 356 2.67 -11.21 29.61
CA VAL A 356 3.45 -12.39 29.23
C VAL A 356 2.67 -13.63 29.61
N HIS A 357 2.49 -14.54 28.66
CA HIS A 357 1.81 -15.81 28.84
C HIS A 357 2.80 -16.94 28.56
N PRO A 358 3.05 -17.86 29.50
CA PRO A 358 3.93 -18.98 29.27
C PRO A 358 3.27 -20.01 28.35
N ALA A 359 4.08 -20.64 27.52
CA ALA A 359 3.74 -21.81 26.72
C ALA A 359 4.91 -22.81 26.74
N GLN A 360 4.60 -24.09 26.64
CA GLN A 360 5.60 -25.17 26.61
C GLN A 360 6.18 -25.39 25.21
N ASN A 361 5.37 -25.16 24.18
CA ASN A 361 5.73 -25.36 22.78
C ASN A 361 4.81 -24.53 21.88
N ARG A 362 5.01 -24.58 20.55
CA ARG A 362 4.19 -23.84 19.58
C ARG A 362 2.70 -24.22 19.63
N ARG A 363 2.37 -25.50 19.85
CA ARG A 363 0.98 -25.94 19.95
C ARG A 363 0.31 -25.32 21.17
N ASP A 364 0.95 -25.39 22.33
CA ASP A 364 0.47 -24.75 23.56
C ASP A 364 0.37 -23.22 23.39
N ALA A 365 1.30 -22.60 22.66
CA ALA A 365 1.21 -21.18 22.33
C ALA A 365 -0.05 -20.84 21.51
N PHE A 366 -0.42 -21.67 20.52
CA PHE A 366 -1.68 -21.51 19.78
C PHE A 366 -2.91 -21.74 20.65
N ASP A 367 -2.87 -22.71 21.56
CA ASP A 367 -3.97 -22.96 22.50
C ASP A 367 -4.17 -21.76 23.44
N VAL A 368 -3.06 -21.18 23.94
CA VAL A 368 -3.07 -19.94 24.72
C VAL A 368 -3.67 -18.78 23.91
N ILE A 369 -3.24 -18.56 22.67
CA ILE A 369 -3.78 -17.50 21.81
C ILE A 369 -5.27 -17.71 21.54
N SER A 370 -5.67 -18.94 21.23
CA SER A 370 -7.07 -19.29 20.92
C SER A 370 -7.96 -19.03 22.13
N ARG A 371 -7.56 -19.51 23.32
CA ARG A 371 -8.25 -19.23 24.58
C ARG A 371 -8.37 -17.73 24.85
N LEU A 372 -7.29 -16.97 24.67
CA LEU A 372 -7.34 -15.52 24.83
C LEU A 372 -8.31 -14.87 23.84
N CYS A 373 -8.39 -15.34 22.60
CA CYS A 373 -9.31 -14.83 21.58
C CYS A 373 -10.78 -15.18 21.89
N GLU A 374 -11.04 -16.37 22.45
CA GLU A 374 -12.37 -16.90 22.76
C GLU A 374 -12.96 -16.33 24.05
N GLU A 375 -12.13 -16.12 25.07
CA GLU A 375 -12.55 -15.50 26.32
C GLU A 375 -13.21 -14.13 26.05
N ASN A 376 -14.20 -13.75 26.89
CA ASN A 376 -14.95 -12.48 26.81
C ASN A 376 -14.08 -11.21 26.95
N ALA A 377 -12.75 -11.34 26.88
CA ALA A 377 -11.79 -10.26 26.92
C ALA A 377 -11.80 -9.38 25.66
N TYR A 378 -12.25 -9.91 24.50
CA TYR A 378 -12.23 -9.20 23.22
C TYR A 378 -13.59 -9.18 22.52
N GLN A 379 -13.90 -8.04 21.90
CA GLN A 379 -15.19 -7.76 21.29
C GLN A 379 -15.22 -8.15 19.81
N LEU A 380 -16.43 -8.40 19.28
CA LEU A 380 -16.63 -8.56 17.85
C LEU A 380 -16.13 -7.29 17.14
N GLY A 381 -15.28 -7.46 16.14
CA GLY A 381 -14.67 -6.34 15.42
C GLY A 381 -13.27 -5.94 15.87
N ASP A 382 -12.76 -6.49 16.99
CA ASP A 382 -11.35 -6.32 17.38
C ASP A 382 -10.41 -6.94 16.34
N TRP A 383 -9.22 -6.38 16.19
CA TRP A 383 -8.18 -6.92 15.30
C TRP A 383 -7.14 -7.69 16.09
N PHE A 384 -6.70 -8.80 15.53
CA PHE A 384 -5.64 -9.66 16.03
C PHE A 384 -4.48 -9.67 15.06
N ILE A 385 -3.27 -9.56 15.56
CA ILE A 385 -1.99 -9.75 14.86
C ILE A 385 -1.31 -10.93 15.54
N ILE A 386 -0.92 -11.97 14.82
CA ILE A 386 0.03 -12.99 15.31
C ILE A 386 1.32 -12.83 14.53
N MET A 387 2.44 -12.78 15.24
CA MET A 387 3.77 -12.73 14.64
C MET A 387 4.80 -13.49 15.49
N ASP A 388 5.85 -13.98 14.84
CA ASP A 388 7.04 -14.45 15.54
C ASP A 388 7.86 -13.23 16.00
N SER A 389 8.55 -13.33 17.14
CA SER A 389 9.45 -12.26 17.60
C SER A 389 10.65 -12.02 16.67
N ASN A 390 10.97 -12.97 15.78
CA ASN A 390 11.94 -12.80 14.70
C ASN A 390 11.37 -12.01 13.51
N ASP A 391 10.05 -11.95 13.36
CA ASP A 391 9.41 -11.13 12.32
C ASP A 391 9.55 -9.66 12.71
N VAL A 392 9.96 -8.80 11.78
CA VAL A 392 9.99 -7.34 12.00
C VAL A 392 8.84 -6.70 11.25
N ILE A 393 7.84 -6.20 11.98
CA ILE A 393 6.77 -5.40 11.37
C ILE A 393 7.25 -3.95 11.30
N ASN A 394 7.40 -3.43 10.10
CA ASN A 394 7.56 -2.01 9.86
C ASN A 394 6.45 -1.51 8.94
N PHE A 395 5.45 -0.86 9.53
CA PHE A 395 4.34 -0.25 8.83
C PHE A 395 4.68 1.18 8.45
N HIS A 396 5.24 1.37 7.25
CA HIS A 396 5.45 2.71 6.71
C HIS A 396 4.18 3.18 5.99
N GLN A 397 3.53 4.19 6.57
CA GLN A 397 2.58 5.03 5.86
C GLN A 397 3.20 6.41 5.63
N SER A 398 2.63 7.11 4.65
CA SER A 398 2.89 8.54 4.42
C SER A 398 2.83 9.29 5.75
N ASP A 399 3.91 10.01 6.08
CA ASP A 399 4.02 10.82 7.31
C ASP A 399 2.88 11.86 7.36
N ALA A 400 2.34 12.25 6.21
CA ALA A 400 1.19 13.12 6.08
C ALA A 400 -0.10 12.59 6.69
N LEU A 401 -0.35 11.28 6.57
CA LEU A 401 -1.59 10.69 7.05
C LEU A 401 -1.57 10.54 8.58
N GLN A 402 -0.38 10.51 9.20
CA GLN A 402 -0.17 10.32 10.64
C GLN A 402 -0.95 9.12 11.21
N LEU A 403 -1.21 8.11 10.40
CA LEU A 403 -1.92 6.92 10.84
C LEU A 403 -0.88 5.93 11.34
N ASN A 404 -1.10 5.45 12.55
CA ASN A 404 -0.38 4.30 13.06
C ASN A 404 -1.01 3.01 12.51
N LEU A 405 -0.29 1.90 12.66
CA LEU A 405 -0.77 0.57 12.24
C LEU A 405 -2.18 0.27 12.80
N LYS A 406 -2.44 0.64 14.06
CA LYS A 406 -3.74 0.47 14.72
C LYS A 406 -4.87 1.17 13.98
N GLU A 407 -4.67 2.44 13.67
CA GLU A 407 -5.65 3.27 12.99
C GLU A 407 -5.90 2.77 11.55
N THR A 408 -4.87 2.24 10.90
CA THR A 408 -5.04 1.66 9.56
C THR A 408 -5.84 0.38 9.57
N LEU A 409 -5.59 -0.52 10.52
CA LEU A 409 -6.40 -1.74 10.66
C LEU A 409 -7.87 -1.40 10.94
N ARG A 410 -8.13 -0.44 11.83
CA ARG A 410 -9.49 0.07 12.07
C ARG A 410 -10.17 0.56 10.80
N ARG A 411 -9.44 1.33 9.99
CA ARG A 411 -9.94 1.89 8.72
C ARG A 411 -10.29 0.84 7.70
N ILE A 412 -9.36 -0.06 7.37
CA ILE A 412 -9.65 -1.12 6.39
C ILE A 412 -10.78 -2.03 6.87
N GLY A 413 -10.98 -2.12 8.19
CA GLY A 413 -12.08 -2.86 8.82
C GLY A 413 -13.45 -2.22 8.67
N SER A 414 -13.49 -0.91 8.56
CA SER A 414 -14.71 -0.15 8.50
C SER A 414 -15.29 -0.09 7.09
N GLU A 415 -16.59 0.22 7.00
CA GLU A 415 -17.22 0.54 5.73
C GLU A 415 -16.59 1.79 5.09
N PRO A 416 -16.47 1.86 3.75
CA PRO A 416 -16.99 0.90 2.76
C PRO A 416 -16.06 -0.31 2.51
N TYR A 417 -14.91 -0.36 3.18
CA TYR A 417 -13.87 -1.34 2.88
C TYR A 417 -14.20 -2.72 3.44
N GLY A 418 -14.72 -2.79 4.67
CA GLY A 418 -15.26 -4.00 5.29
C GLY A 418 -14.30 -5.20 5.30
N PHE A 419 -12.99 -4.97 5.24
CA PHE A 419 -12.01 -6.06 5.31
C PHE A 419 -11.95 -6.61 6.73
N ASN A 420 -11.82 -7.92 6.86
CA ASN A 420 -11.78 -8.59 8.16
C ASN A 420 -10.60 -9.57 8.27
N ALA A 421 -9.65 -9.43 7.35
CA ALA A 421 -8.35 -10.09 7.33
C ALA A 421 -7.35 -9.21 6.58
N VAL A 422 -6.07 -9.34 6.91
CA VAL A 422 -4.97 -8.81 6.12
C VAL A 422 -4.06 -9.96 5.74
N ALA A 423 -3.82 -10.13 4.44
CA ALA A 423 -2.72 -10.93 3.96
C ALA A 423 -1.49 -10.04 3.96
N MET A 424 -0.63 -10.21 4.97
CA MET A 424 0.72 -9.66 4.94
C MET A 424 1.63 -10.68 4.27
N THR A 425 2.37 -10.24 3.26
CA THR A 425 3.54 -10.99 2.78
C THR A 425 4.73 -10.52 3.60
N THR A 426 5.19 -11.34 4.55
CA THR A 426 6.47 -11.13 5.23
C THR A 426 7.60 -11.50 4.26
N PHE A 427 8.65 -10.68 4.18
CA PHE A 427 9.89 -11.03 3.48
C PHE A 427 10.91 -11.56 4.52
N PHE A 428 11.46 -12.76 4.32
CA PHE A 428 12.30 -13.49 5.29
C PHE A 428 13.71 -12.90 5.56
N MET A 429 14.27 -13.15 6.74
CA MET A 429 15.71 -13.30 6.92
C MET A 429 15.96 -14.75 7.32
N GLN A 430 16.87 -15.45 6.64
CA GLN A 430 17.16 -16.85 6.95
C GLN A 430 18.09 -16.94 8.18
N SER A 431 18.01 -18.03 8.96
CA SER A 431 18.94 -18.34 10.07
C SER A 431 19.73 -19.64 9.79
N PRO A 432 20.88 -19.87 10.47
CA PRO A 432 21.98 -20.72 10.02
C PRO A 432 21.93 -22.15 10.54
N GLU A 433 21.65 -23.09 9.66
CA GLU A 433 22.24 -24.43 9.76
C GLU A 433 22.83 -24.76 8.39
N GLY A 434 24.10 -24.41 8.23
CA GLY A 434 24.92 -24.79 7.09
C GLY A 434 25.11 -26.30 7.07
N ALA A 435 24.49 -26.95 6.08
CA ALA A 435 24.91 -28.25 5.60
C ALA A 435 25.07 -28.14 4.08
N GLU A 436 26.25 -28.53 3.62
CA GLU A 436 26.69 -28.53 2.23
C GLU A 436 25.73 -29.36 1.35
N TRP A 437 24.97 -28.70 0.48
CA TRP A 437 24.33 -29.36 -0.66
C TRP A 437 24.94 -28.80 -1.94
N GLY A 438 25.73 -29.65 -2.61
CA GLY A 438 26.40 -29.34 -3.88
C GLY A 438 25.44 -29.05 -5.05
N PRO A 439 25.96 -28.62 -6.22
CA PRO A 439 25.22 -27.90 -7.27
C PRO A 439 24.35 -28.79 -8.18
N SER A 440 23.56 -29.71 -7.61
CA SER A 440 22.62 -30.55 -8.35
C SER A 440 21.29 -30.67 -7.62
N MET A 441 20.50 -29.59 -7.66
CA MET A 441 19.04 -29.52 -7.79
C MET A 441 18.48 -28.26 -7.09
N PRO A 442 17.78 -27.35 -7.80
CA PRO A 442 17.17 -26.18 -7.18
C PRO A 442 15.72 -26.51 -6.74
N PHE A 443 15.45 -26.50 -5.44
CA PHE A 443 14.06 -26.44 -4.96
C PHE A 443 13.60 -24.98 -4.94
N LYS A 444 12.50 -24.73 -5.67
CA LYS A 444 11.87 -23.44 -5.96
C LYS A 444 10.44 -23.48 -5.43
N ILE A 445 10.02 -22.46 -4.68
CA ILE A 445 8.63 -22.25 -4.31
C ILE A 445 8.05 -21.24 -5.31
N PHE A 446 7.08 -21.67 -6.12
CA PHE A 446 6.26 -20.80 -6.98
C PHE A 446 4.80 -20.91 -6.53
N SER A 447 4.14 -19.77 -6.36
CA SER A 447 2.69 -19.66 -6.53
C SER A 447 2.44 -19.44 -8.03
N HIS A 448 1.45 -20.15 -8.59
CA HIS A 448 1.23 -20.32 -10.02
C HIS A 448 0.92 -18.98 -10.73
N GLY A 449 1.52 -18.63 -11.88
CA GLY A 449 2.43 -19.39 -12.71
C GLY A 449 3.28 -18.51 -13.61
N VAL A 450 4.39 -19.07 -14.08
CA VAL A 450 5.13 -18.51 -15.22
C VAL A 450 5.57 -19.63 -16.14
N TRP A 451 5.27 -19.38 -17.40
CA TRP A 451 5.82 -19.97 -18.62
C TRP A 451 7.28 -20.41 -18.50
N ASN A 452 7.55 -21.67 -18.81
CA ASN A 452 8.90 -22.19 -19.00
C ASN A 452 9.17 -22.29 -20.50
N PRO A 453 10.04 -21.46 -21.10
CA PRO A 453 10.33 -21.53 -22.53
C PRO A 453 11.09 -22.80 -22.95
N LYS A 454 11.47 -23.68 -22.02
CA LYS A 454 12.38 -24.81 -22.25
C LYS A 454 11.85 -26.18 -21.85
N THR A 455 10.63 -26.34 -21.35
CA THR A 455 10.11 -27.67 -20.98
C THR A 455 8.85 -28.03 -21.76
N GLY A 456 8.89 -29.18 -22.42
CA GLY A 456 7.84 -29.70 -23.29
C GLY A 456 6.50 -29.96 -22.61
N GLU A 457 5.52 -30.20 -23.47
CA GLU A 457 4.07 -29.98 -23.32
C GLU A 457 3.29 -30.80 -22.26
N ASN A 458 3.91 -31.52 -21.30
CA ASN A 458 3.18 -32.60 -20.61
C ASN A 458 3.20 -32.74 -19.07
N ASP A 459 3.65 -31.75 -18.28
CA ASP A 459 3.56 -31.89 -16.81
C ASP A 459 2.39 -31.15 -16.17
N ARG A 460 1.42 -31.94 -15.67
CA ARG A 460 0.27 -31.50 -14.88
C ARG A 460 0.72 -31.05 -13.49
N LEU A 461 0.35 -29.82 -13.15
CA LEU A 461 0.61 -29.10 -11.91
C LEU A 461 0.06 -29.82 -10.66
N TRP A 462 0.91 -30.04 -9.65
CA TRP A 462 0.51 -30.33 -8.26
C TRP A 462 1.24 -29.36 -7.31
N PRO A 463 0.60 -28.79 -6.28
CA PRO A 463 1.25 -27.86 -5.36
C PRO A 463 2.06 -28.60 -4.28
N ALA A 464 3.32 -28.23 -4.09
CA ALA A 464 4.12 -28.60 -2.92
C ALA A 464 3.79 -27.66 -1.75
N VAL A 465 3.37 -28.23 -0.61
CA VAL A 465 2.96 -27.53 0.61
C VAL A 465 4.16 -27.46 1.54
N ASP A 466 4.82 -26.29 1.63
CA ASP A 466 5.80 -26.02 2.68
C ASP A 466 5.21 -25.11 3.77
N THR A 467 4.66 -25.81 4.75
CA THR A 467 4.67 -25.60 6.20
C THR A 467 5.17 -24.25 6.76
N LEU A 468 4.24 -23.32 6.97
CA LEU A 468 4.05 -22.52 8.21
C LEU A 468 5.18 -21.66 8.82
N LYS A 469 6.41 -21.71 8.33
CA LYS A 469 7.42 -20.73 8.71
C LYS A 469 6.97 -19.38 8.16
N ASP A 470 6.78 -18.42 9.05
CA ASP A 470 6.96 -17.00 8.77
C ASP A 470 5.82 -16.28 8.00
N ARG A 471 4.61 -16.23 8.58
CA ARG A 471 3.57 -15.30 8.07
C ARG A 471 2.91 -14.55 9.22
N VAL A 472 3.08 -13.23 9.26
CA VAL A 472 2.26 -12.37 10.12
C VAL A 472 0.81 -12.53 9.69
N ARG A 473 -0.06 -12.94 10.61
CA ARG A 473 -1.49 -13.10 10.35
C ARG A 473 -2.22 -11.98 11.04
N ILE A 474 -2.96 -11.18 10.27
CA ILE A 474 -3.85 -10.17 10.86
C ILE A 474 -5.29 -10.51 10.48
N TRP A 475 -6.19 -10.55 11.46
CA TRP A 475 -7.61 -10.70 11.18
C TRP A 475 -8.48 -10.01 12.21
N ARG A 476 -9.72 -9.76 11.81
CA ARG A 476 -10.73 -9.13 12.66
C ARG A 476 -11.60 -10.21 13.31
N LYS A 477 -11.88 -10.14 14.61
CA LYS A 477 -12.83 -11.04 15.28
C LYS A 477 -14.19 -10.94 14.56
N SER A 478 -14.68 -12.06 14.06
CA SER A 478 -15.98 -12.18 13.39
C SER A 478 -16.70 -13.42 13.89
N THR A 479 -17.99 -13.53 13.55
CA THR A 479 -18.78 -14.75 13.76
C THR A 479 -18.30 -15.91 12.89
N GLU A 480 -17.71 -15.60 11.72
CA GLU A 480 -17.13 -16.62 10.84
C GLU A 480 -15.85 -17.23 11.46
N PRO A 481 -15.76 -18.56 11.55
CA PRO A 481 -14.63 -19.25 12.14
C PRO A 481 -13.36 -19.01 11.32
N LEU A 482 -12.21 -18.98 12.00
CA LEU A 482 -10.91 -19.09 11.37
C LEU A 482 -10.61 -20.57 11.21
N GLU A 483 -10.40 -21.07 10.00
CA GLU A 483 -9.99 -22.47 9.82
C GLU A 483 -8.45 -22.54 9.91
N ILE A 484 -7.95 -23.06 11.03
CA ILE A 484 -6.54 -23.35 11.22
C ILE A 484 -6.33 -24.81 10.83
N LYS A 485 -5.57 -25.06 9.76
CA LYS A 485 -5.19 -26.41 9.33
C LYS A 485 -3.88 -26.78 10.01
N MET A 486 -3.90 -27.92 10.68
CA MET A 486 -2.70 -28.57 11.21
C MET A 486 -2.22 -29.63 10.21
N GLY A 487 -0.92 -29.87 10.17
CA GLY A 487 -0.30 -31.03 9.55
C GLY A 487 0.91 -31.46 10.36
N GLU A 488 1.65 -32.43 9.86
CA GLU A 488 2.85 -32.96 10.51
C GLU A 488 4.05 -32.82 9.57
N THR A 489 5.21 -32.48 10.11
CA THR A 489 6.50 -32.57 9.40
C THR A 489 6.91 -34.02 9.21
N GLU A 490 7.92 -34.27 8.38
CA GLU A 490 8.52 -35.61 8.24
C GLU A 490 9.08 -36.16 9.57
N SER A 491 9.44 -35.28 10.50
CA SER A 491 9.88 -35.64 11.85
C SER A 491 8.73 -35.90 12.84
N GLY A 492 7.47 -35.84 12.40
CA GLY A 492 6.28 -36.01 13.23
C GLY A 492 5.95 -34.80 14.11
N ALA A 493 6.55 -33.64 13.86
CA ALA A 493 6.20 -32.42 14.57
C ALA A 493 4.92 -31.82 13.97
N GLU A 494 3.90 -31.61 14.80
CA GLU A 494 2.70 -30.89 14.37
C GLU A 494 3.00 -29.42 14.06
N ILE A 495 2.42 -28.92 12.98
CA ILE A 495 2.63 -27.58 12.40
C ILE A 495 1.33 -27.07 11.81
N VAL A 496 1.08 -25.76 11.84
CA VAL A 496 -0.13 -25.15 11.21
C VAL A 496 0.01 -25.07 9.67
N THR A 497 -0.28 -26.11 8.90
CA THR A 497 -0.12 -26.08 7.44
C THR A 497 -0.90 -24.97 6.72
N GLY A 498 -1.92 -24.36 7.33
CA GLY A 498 -2.60 -23.20 6.76
C GLY A 498 -3.52 -22.46 7.70
N VAL A 499 -3.82 -21.21 7.36
CA VAL A 499 -4.93 -20.45 7.95
C VAL A 499 -5.82 -20.03 6.79
N ALA A 500 -7.02 -20.60 6.71
CA ALA A 500 -7.98 -20.24 5.69
C ALA A 500 -8.93 -19.18 6.22
N PHE A 501 -9.03 -18.07 5.48
CA PHE A 501 -9.94 -16.97 5.74
C PHE A 501 -11.28 -17.24 5.03
N LEU A 502 -11.92 -18.38 5.30
CA LEU A 502 -13.19 -18.72 4.68
C LEU A 502 -14.26 -17.66 5.03
N GLY A 503 -14.99 -17.19 4.01
CA GLY A 503 -16.03 -16.17 4.18
C GLY A 503 -15.52 -14.77 4.54
N ARG A 504 -14.20 -14.52 4.51
CA ARG A 504 -13.59 -13.25 4.92
C ARG A 504 -13.12 -12.43 3.72
N ARG A 505 -13.24 -11.10 3.85
CA ARG A 505 -12.68 -10.11 2.93
C ARG A 505 -11.25 -9.81 3.35
N VAL A 506 -10.29 -10.29 2.57
CA VAL A 506 -8.86 -10.15 2.85
C VAL A 506 -8.33 -8.88 2.19
N TYR A 507 -7.73 -7.99 2.99
CA TYR A 507 -6.97 -6.85 2.51
C TYR A 507 -5.58 -7.33 2.06
N PRO A 508 -5.19 -7.15 0.79
CA PRO A 508 -3.83 -7.44 0.35
C PRO A 508 -2.92 -6.32 0.86
N TYR A 509 -2.10 -6.60 1.89
CA TYR A 509 -1.10 -5.65 2.38
C TYR A 509 0.28 -6.05 1.86
N HIS A 510 0.74 -5.33 0.86
CA HIS A 510 2.10 -5.43 0.38
C HIS A 510 2.95 -4.44 1.17
N ALA A 511 3.64 -4.93 2.20
CA ALA A 511 4.63 -4.13 2.91
C ALA A 511 5.86 -3.94 2.01
N LEU A 512 6.00 -2.76 1.41
CA LEU A 512 7.25 -2.29 0.84
C LEU A 512 7.78 -1.18 1.73
N ASP A 513 8.71 -1.56 2.62
CA ASP A 513 9.95 -0.82 2.97
C ASP A 513 10.55 -1.39 4.28
N LEU A 514 11.60 -2.21 4.17
CA LEU A 514 12.40 -2.67 5.31
C LEU A 514 13.49 -1.63 5.63
N ARG A 515 13.16 -0.47 6.18
CA ARG A 515 14.23 0.40 6.71
C ARG A 515 14.81 -0.21 7.99
N PHE A 516 16.14 -0.31 8.07
CA PHE A 516 16.83 -0.52 9.34
C PHE A 516 16.48 0.63 10.29
N HIS A 517 15.90 0.32 11.43
CA HIS A 517 15.58 1.33 12.43
C HIS A 517 16.90 1.97 12.93
N PRO A 518 17.00 3.32 13.06
CA PRO A 518 18.22 4.02 13.50
C PRO A 518 18.76 3.66 14.91
N GLN A 519 18.08 2.75 15.63
CA GLN A 519 18.53 2.21 16.91
C GLN A 519 19.62 1.14 16.72
N PHE A 520 19.69 0.50 15.54
CA PHE A 520 20.69 -0.49 15.18
C PHE A 520 21.87 0.20 14.46
N LYS A 521 22.78 0.81 15.23
CA LYS A 521 23.90 1.60 14.69
C LYS A 521 25.12 0.78 14.23
N ASN A 522 25.18 -0.51 14.55
CA ASN A 522 26.24 -1.42 14.09
C ASN A 522 25.60 -2.61 13.38
N PRO A 523 26.02 -2.95 12.14
CA PRO A 523 25.65 -4.22 11.55
C PRO A 523 26.28 -5.32 12.41
N TYR A 524 25.53 -6.39 12.57
CA TYR A 524 25.94 -7.62 13.24
C TYR A 524 27.33 -8.11 12.75
N SER A 525 28.03 -8.87 13.60
CA SER A 525 29.37 -9.39 13.31
C SER A 525 29.43 -10.19 12.00
N ASP A 526 30.62 -10.33 11.41
CA ASP A 526 30.92 -10.92 10.09
C ASP A 526 30.30 -12.32 9.80
N ILE A 527 29.77 -13.00 10.82
CA ILE A 527 29.08 -14.30 10.73
C ILE A 527 27.63 -14.19 10.18
N ASP A 528 26.99 -13.01 10.23
CA ASP A 528 25.60 -12.84 9.77
C ASP A 528 25.45 -12.43 8.29
N ASN A 529 26.58 -12.32 7.56
CA ASN A 529 26.56 -11.98 6.13
C ASN A 529 26.19 -13.16 5.20
N GLU A 530 26.21 -14.40 5.70
CA GLU A 530 25.98 -15.60 4.87
C GLU A 530 24.51 -16.03 4.73
N LEU A 531 23.56 -15.30 5.31
CA LEU A 531 22.16 -15.72 5.36
C LEU A 531 21.23 -14.82 4.54
N ARG A 532 21.13 -15.05 3.23
CA ARG A 532 20.17 -14.31 2.37
C ARG A 532 19.60 -15.14 1.22
N ARG A 533 18.28 -15.43 1.28
CA ARG A 533 17.38 -15.62 0.12
C ARG A 533 15.93 -15.22 0.45
N ILE A 534 15.25 -14.50 -0.46
CA ILE A 534 13.79 -14.25 -0.45
C ILE A 534 13.27 -13.99 -1.87
N TYR A 535 12.05 -14.44 -2.16
CA TYR A 535 11.32 -14.36 -3.44
C TYR A 535 10.29 -13.21 -3.51
N ASN A 536 9.72 -12.99 -4.71
CA ASN A 536 8.92 -11.82 -5.11
C ASN A 536 7.40 -11.95 -5.08
N LEU A 537 6.78 -10.76 -4.99
CA LEU A 537 5.46 -10.28 -5.43
C LEU A 537 4.42 -11.34 -5.88
N ASP A 538 3.45 -11.59 -5.00
CA ASP A 538 2.13 -12.15 -5.33
C ASP A 538 1.08 -11.05 -5.07
N ILE A 539 0.22 -10.76 -6.04
CA ILE A 539 -1.06 -10.05 -5.81
C ILE A 539 -2.15 -11.11 -5.70
N ALA A 540 -2.77 -11.19 -4.52
CA ALA A 540 -3.96 -12.01 -4.33
C ALA A 540 -5.18 -11.27 -4.91
N ILE A 541 -5.65 -11.72 -6.08
CA ILE A 541 -7.00 -11.40 -6.56
C ILE A 541 -7.98 -12.19 -5.70
N ASN A 542 -8.93 -11.53 -5.04
CA ASN A 542 -10.05 -12.27 -4.45
C ASN A 542 -11.40 -11.55 -4.58
N TYR A 543 -12.28 -12.25 -5.32
CA TYR A 543 -13.73 -12.41 -5.20
C TYR A 543 -14.61 -11.15 -5.05
N GLN A 544 -15.37 -10.86 -6.11
CA GLN A 544 -16.60 -10.09 -6.01
C GLN A 544 -17.76 -11.00 -5.54
N SER A 545 -18.66 -10.42 -4.75
CA SER A 545 -19.85 -11.09 -4.18
C SER A 545 -21.05 -11.18 -5.13
N ASP A 546 -20.88 -10.86 -6.42
CA ASP A 546 -22.00 -10.71 -7.36
C ASP A 546 -22.37 -11.98 -8.14
N GLY A 547 -21.74 -13.12 -7.83
CA GLY A 547 -22.08 -14.41 -8.43
C GLY A 547 -21.71 -14.54 -9.91
N ARG A 548 -20.92 -13.61 -10.47
CA ARG A 548 -20.37 -13.78 -11.82
C ARG A 548 -19.24 -14.81 -11.80
N GLN A 549 -19.21 -15.66 -12.82
CA GLN A 549 -18.18 -16.70 -12.94
C GLN A 549 -16.78 -16.08 -12.96
N PRO A 550 -15.78 -16.77 -12.38
CA PRO A 550 -14.40 -16.30 -12.39
C PRO A 550 -13.96 -16.08 -13.84
N ILE A 551 -13.54 -14.85 -14.15
CA ILE A 551 -12.80 -14.59 -15.38
C ILE A 551 -11.41 -15.15 -15.14
N LEU A 552 -11.15 -16.34 -15.70
CA LEU A 552 -9.79 -16.82 -15.93
C LEU A 552 -9.17 -15.84 -16.92
N VAL A 553 -8.33 -14.91 -16.43
CA VAL A 553 -7.50 -14.09 -17.31
C VAL A 553 -6.31 -14.96 -17.71
N ASP A 554 -6.53 -15.74 -18.75
CA ASP A 554 -5.54 -16.61 -19.37
C ASP A 554 -4.89 -15.82 -20.53
N HIS A 555 -3.79 -15.10 -20.28
CA HIS A 555 -3.06 -14.44 -21.37
C HIS A 555 -1.54 -14.55 -21.24
N TYR A 556 -1.02 -15.45 -22.08
CA TYR A 556 0.22 -15.30 -22.83
C TYR A 556 0.32 -13.92 -23.48
N LEU A 557 1.50 -13.28 -23.44
CA LEU A 557 2.07 -12.51 -24.56
C LEU A 557 3.49 -11.98 -24.19
N TYR A 558 4.47 -12.55 -24.91
CA TYR A 558 5.90 -12.23 -25.07
C TYR A 558 6.89 -12.43 -23.91
#